data_AF-A0A7S0LPH9-F1
#
_entry.id   AF-A0A7S0LPH9-F1
#
_cell.length_a   1.000
_cell.length_b   1.000
_cell.length_c   1.000
_cell.angle_alpha   90.00
_cell.angle_beta   90.00
_cell.angle_gamma   90.00
#
_symmetry.space_group_name_H-M   'P 1'
#
loop_
_entity.id
_entity.type
_entity.pdbx_description
1 polymer ?
#
loop_
_entity_poly.entity_id
_entity_poly.type
_entity_poly.pdbx_seq_one_letter_code
_entity_poly.pdbx_strand_id
1 'polypeptide(L)'
;PTLLALPERPTLKDSAGLPFGVIATPLAPLASDGAYAEHELPYAEQLARCEHCFAYVNPFCVFARSGWRCSLCGAISATPRRYASETARADLPELLSDAIELPLGRASLGAPTEAGAPQAEGLPELPLV
;
A
#
# COMPACT_ATOMS: atom_id res chain seq x y z
N PRO A 1 -3.57 4.59 -15.38
CA PRO A 1 -4.04 3.40 -16.14
C PRO A 1 -4.17 3.76 -17.63
N THR A 2 -4.10 2.79 -18.54
CA THR A 2 -4.26 3.06 -19.99
C THR A 2 -5.72 3.31 -20.41
N LEU A 3 -6.68 2.82 -19.62
CA LEU A 3 -8.12 2.99 -19.82
C LEU A 3 -8.78 3.52 -18.55
N LEU A 4 -9.78 4.40 -18.69
CA LEU A 4 -10.59 4.91 -17.58
C LEU A 4 -11.78 4.00 -17.23
N ALA A 5 -12.15 3.09 -18.12
CA ALA A 5 -13.18 2.08 -17.91
C ALA A 5 -12.60 0.69 -18.21
N LEU A 6 -12.85 -0.25 -17.30
CA LEU A 6 -12.39 -1.63 -17.47
C LEU A 6 -13.32 -2.38 -18.43
N PRO A 7 -12.80 -3.16 -19.38
CA PRO A 7 -13.63 -4.08 -20.15
C PRO A 7 -14.27 -5.12 -19.22
N GLU A 8 -15.60 -5.22 -19.23
CA GLU A 8 -16.34 -6.15 -18.36
C GLU A 8 -16.08 -7.62 -18.67
N ARG A 9 -15.69 -7.92 -19.92
CA ARG A 9 -15.48 -9.29 -20.42
C ARG A 9 -14.18 -9.40 -21.19
N PRO A 10 -13.48 -10.55 -21.12
CA PRO A 10 -12.27 -10.80 -21.90
C PRO A 10 -12.45 -10.60 -23.41
N THR A 11 -13.58 -11.04 -23.96
CA THR A 11 -13.89 -10.85 -25.38
C THR A 11 -13.94 -9.39 -25.79
N LEU A 12 -14.45 -8.51 -24.91
CA LEU A 12 -14.52 -7.07 -25.16
C LEU A 12 -13.12 -6.44 -25.11
N LYS A 13 -12.29 -6.86 -24.14
CA LYS A 13 -10.88 -6.48 -24.08
C LYS A 13 -10.16 -6.81 -25.38
N ASP A 14 -10.33 -8.04 -25.88
CA ASP A 14 -9.61 -8.52 -27.06
C ASP A 14 -10.12 -7.86 -28.35
N SER A 15 -11.44 -7.64 -28.48
CA SER A 15 -12.01 -6.96 -29.65
C SER A 15 -11.75 -5.46 -29.67
N ALA A 16 -11.54 -4.82 -28.51
CA ALA A 16 -11.35 -3.38 -28.43
C ALA A 16 -10.03 -2.91 -29.08
N GLY A 17 -9.03 -3.80 -29.18
CA GLY A 17 -7.71 -3.45 -29.71
C GLY A 17 -6.96 -2.40 -28.87
N LEU A 18 -7.42 -2.14 -27.64
CA LEU A 18 -6.84 -1.15 -26.73
C LEU A 18 -5.91 -1.83 -25.71
N PRO A 19 -4.76 -1.21 -25.38
CA PRO A 19 -3.89 -1.74 -24.34
C PRO A 19 -4.60 -1.69 -22.99
N PHE A 20 -4.53 -2.81 -22.26
CA PHE A 20 -5.09 -2.93 -20.91
C PHE A 20 -3.94 -3.06 -19.89
N GLY A 21 -3.57 -1.94 -19.26
CA GLY A 21 -2.45 -1.91 -18.32
C GLY A 21 -2.46 -0.72 -17.37
N VAL A 22 -1.52 -0.75 -16.43
CA VAL A 22 -1.28 0.30 -15.43
C VAL A 22 0.20 0.62 -15.36
N ILE A 23 0.51 1.90 -15.19
CA ILE A 23 1.86 2.38 -14.85
C ILE A 23 1.78 2.75 -13.37
N ALA A 24 2.67 2.19 -12.56
CA ALA A 24 2.76 2.45 -11.14
C ALA A 24 4.17 2.92 -10.79
N THR A 25 4.25 3.93 -9.94
CA THR A 25 5.51 4.47 -9.41
C THR A 25 5.45 4.39 -7.89
N PRO A 26 5.79 3.23 -7.28
CA PRO A 26 5.54 2.99 -5.86
C PRO A 26 6.21 3.97 -4.89
N LEU A 27 7.30 4.62 -5.31
CA LEU A 27 8.06 5.59 -4.53
C LEU A 27 7.93 7.02 -5.07
N ALA A 28 6.84 7.30 -5.81
CA ALA A 28 6.54 8.68 -6.18
C ALA A 28 6.20 9.48 -4.90
N PRO A 29 6.68 10.72 -4.77
CA PRO A 29 6.34 11.56 -3.63
C PRO A 29 4.82 11.68 -3.47
N LEU A 30 4.31 11.43 -2.28
CA LEU A 30 2.91 11.67 -1.95
C LEU A 30 2.67 13.19 -1.86
N ALA A 31 1.53 13.66 -2.38
CA ALA A 31 1.17 15.06 -2.28
C ALA A 31 1.03 15.46 -0.80
N SER A 32 1.58 16.62 -0.43
CA SER A 32 1.73 17.05 0.97
C SER A 32 0.42 17.45 1.66
N ASP A 33 -0.70 17.39 0.95
CA ASP A 33 -2.02 17.85 1.37
C ASP A 33 -2.86 16.80 2.13
N GLY A 34 -2.27 15.64 2.46
CA GLY A 34 -2.93 14.59 3.24
C GLY A 34 -2.00 13.70 4.07
N ALA A 35 -0.78 14.16 4.35
CA ALA A 35 0.19 13.36 5.11
C ALA A 35 -0.25 13.24 6.58
N TYR A 36 -0.68 12.05 6.98
CA TYR A 36 -0.82 11.69 8.39
C TYR A 36 0.54 11.81 9.08
N ALA A 37 0.55 12.24 10.33
CA ALA A 37 1.80 12.28 11.06
C ALA A 37 2.32 10.84 11.28
N GLU A 38 3.64 10.63 11.27
CA GLU A 38 4.24 9.28 11.34
C GLU A 38 3.73 8.45 12.53
N HIS A 39 3.46 9.10 13.66
CA HIS A 39 2.93 8.48 14.88
C HIS A 39 1.44 8.09 14.80
N GLU A 40 0.72 8.53 13.78
CA GLU A 40 -0.69 8.18 13.52
C GLU A 40 -0.81 6.98 12.57
N LEU A 41 0.29 6.59 11.91
CA LEU A 41 0.31 5.53 10.92
C LEU A 41 0.61 4.17 11.55
N PRO A 42 -0.13 3.11 11.19
CA PRO A 42 0.20 1.76 11.61
C PRO A 42 1.46 1.25 10.90
N TYR A 43 2.16 0.29 11.51
CA TYR A 43 3.10 -0.53 10.76
C TYR A 43 2.35 -1.47 9.81
N ALA A 44 2.97 -1.82 8.68
CA ALA A 44 2.35 -2.68 7.67
C ALA A 44 1.89 -4.04 8.23
N GLU A 45 2.60 -4.59 9.23
CA GLU A 45 2.26 -5.87 9.86
C GLU A 45 1.01 -5.78 10.75
N GLN A 46 0.58 -4.57 11.13
CA GLN A 46 -0.62 -4.35 11.93
C GLN A 46 -1.89 -4.28 11.07
N LEU A 47 -1.75 -4.19 9.74
CA LEU A 47 -2.87 -4.13 8.82
C LEU A 47 -3.46 -5.51 8.56
N ALA A 48 -4.80 -5.59 8.54
CA ALA A 48 -5.50 -6.82 8.18
C ALA A 48 -5.17 -7.22 6.74
N ARG A 49 -4.97 -8.52 6.51
CA ARG A 49 -4.86 -9.11 5.18
C ARG A 49 -5.97 -10.13 4.98
N CYS A 50 -6.47 -10.21 3.75
CA CYS A 50 -7.46 -11.21 3.39
C CYS A 50 -6.87 -12.62 3.60
N GLU A 51 -7.61 -13.48 4.28
CA GLU A 51 -7.21 -14.87 4.54
C GLU A 51 -7.12 -15.73 3.26
N HIS A 52 -7.68 -15.25 2.14
CA HIS A 52 -7.72 -15.97 0.87
C HIS A 52 -6.69 -15.44 -0.15
N CYS A 53 -6.74 -14.15 -0.47
CA CYS A 53 -5.86 -13.55 -1.49
C CYS A 53 -4.72 -12.69 -0.92
N PHE A 54 -4.61 -12.58 0.40
CA PHE A 54 -3.57 -11.83 1.10
C PHE A 54 -3.52 -10.32 0.83
N ALA A 55 -4.53 -9.77 0.17
CA ALA A 55 -4.68 -8.34 -0.05
C ALA A 55 -4.86 -7.60 1.27
N TYR A 56 -4.20 -6.45 1.42
CA TYR A 56 -4.41 -5.56 2.55
C TYR A 56 -5.83 -5.01 2.55
N VAL A 57 -6.35 -4.76 3.75
CA VAL A 57 -7.54 -3.94 3.93
C VAL A 57 -7.31 -2.55 3.32
N ASN A 58 -8.35 -1.98 2.73
CA ASN A 58 -8.33 -0.69 2.05
C ASN A 58 -9.74 -0.06 2.09
N PRO A 59 -9.91 1.21 1.67
CA PRO A 59 -11.20 1.91 1.73
C PRO A 59 -12.35 1.24 0.94
N PHE A 60 -12.03 0.37 -0.02
CA PHE A 60 -13.03 -0.33 -0.83
C PHE A 60 -13.55 -1.61 -0.17
N CYS A 61 -13.01 -2.00 0.98
CA CYS A 61 -13.48 -3.16 1.74
C CYS A 61 -14.77 -2.83 2.50
N VAL A 62 -15.68 -3.80 2.60
CA VAL A 62 -16.98 -3.61 3.27
C VAL A 62 -16.98 -4.34 4.61
N PHE A 63 -17.22 -3.62 5.70
CA PHE A 63 -17.34 -4.19 7.05
C PHE A 63 -18.78 -4.62 7.33
N ALA A 64 -18.96 -5.85 7.79
CA ALA A 64 -20.24 -6.45 8.16
C ALA A 64 -20.16 -7.10 9.55
N ARG A 65 -21.31 -7.57 10.08
CA ARG A 65 -21.35 -8.23 11.39
C ARG A 65 -20.50 -9.51 11.47
N SER A 66 -20.38 -10.24 10.36
CA SER A 66 -19.67 -11.51 10.30
C SER A 66 -18.17 -11.39 10.04
N GLY A 67 -17.67 -10.19 9.71
CA GLY A 67 -16.31 -9.99 9.23
C GLY A 67 -16.21 -8.80 8.28
N TRP A 68 -15.10 -8.72 7.55
CA TRP A 68 -14.93 -7.75 6.47
C TRP A 68 -14.80 -8.47 5.12
N ARG A 69 -15.40 -7.89 4.09
CA ARG A 69 -15.40 -8.40 2.72
C ARG A 69 -14.26 -7.75 1.94
N CYS A 70 -13.36 -8.58 1.41
CA CYS A 70 -12.25 -8.14 0.56
C CYS A 70 -12.76 -7.54 -0.76
N SER A 71 -12.25 -6.37 -1.13
CA SER A 71 -12.60 -5.70 -2.39
C SER A 71 -12.05 -6.39 -3.64
N LEU A 72 -11.03 -7.25 -3.51
CA LEU A 72 -10.42 -7.95 -4.65
C LEU A 72 -11.05 -9.31 -4.94
N CYS A 73 -11.20 -10.17 -3.92
CA CYS A 73 -11.70 -11.54 -4.12
C CYS A 73 -13.11 -11.79 -3.58
N GLY A 74 -13.68 -10.84 -2.83
CA GLY A 74 -15.03 -10.97 -2.26
C GLY A 74 -15.16 -11.92 -1.06
N ALA A 75 -14.08 -12.60 -0.64
CA ALA A 75 -14.07 -13.44 0.56
C ALA A 75 -14.30 -12.60 1.83
N ILE A 76 -14.86 -13.23 2.86
CA ILE A 76 -15.08 -12.64 4.18
C ILE A 76 -13.97 -13.15 5.10
N SER A 77 -13.24 -12.24 5.75
CA SER A 77 -12.22 -12.56 6.76
C SER A 77 -12.65 -12.04 8.13
N ALA A 78 -12.09 -12.60 9.20
CA ALA A 78 -12.40 -12.15 10.55
C ALA A 78 -11.99 -10.69 10.73
N THR A 79 -12.77 -9.90 11.48
CA THR A 79 -12.47 -8.48 11.76
C THR A 79 -11.53 -8.36 12.95
N PRO A 80 -10.28 -7.89 12.78
CA PRO A 80 -9.38 -7.64 13.91
C PRO A 80 -9.90 -6.56 14.84
N ARG A 81 -9.42 -6.57 16.10
CA ARG A 81 -9.81 -5.58 17.13
C ARG A 81 -9.66 -4.13 16.67
N ARG A 82 -8.65 -3.82 15.86
CA ARG A 82 -8.39 -2.48 15.31
C ARG A 82 -9.59 -1.92 14.53
N TYR A 83 -10.37 -2.79 13.89
CA TYR A 83 -11.49 -2.42 13.03
C TYR A 83 -12.86 -2.76 13.64
N ALA A 84 -12.91 -3.15 14.91
CA ALA A 84 -14.12 -3.68 15.54
C ALA A 84 -15.24 -2.64 15.67
N SER A 85 -14.89 -1.39 16.03
CA SER A 85 -15.86 -0.30 16.18
C SER A 85 -15.99 0.51 14.90
N GLU A 86 -17.21 0.91 14.55
CA GLU A 86 -17.46 1.85 13.46
C GLU A 86 -16.84 3.21 13.71
N THR A 87 -16.91 3.71 14.96
CA THR A 87 -16.25 4.96 15.34
C THR A 87 -14.75 4.88 15.17
N ALA A 88 -14.14 3.76 15.55
CA ALA A 88 -12.70 3.57 15.36
C ALA A 88 -12.34 3.60 13.88
N ARG A 89 -13.12 2.93 13.02
CA ARG A 89 -12.89 2.88 11.57
C ARG A 89 -12.95 4.25 10.88
N ALA A 90 -13.78 5.15 11.38
CA ALA A 90 -13.99 6.48 10.80
C ALA A 90 -12.74 7.37 10.83
N ASP A 91 -11.75 7.05 11.66
CA ASP A 91 -10.52 7.82 11.85
C ASP A 91 -9.26 7.07 11.36
N LEU A 92 -9.41 5.91 10.71
CA LEU A 92 -8.26 5.09 10.31
C LEU A 92 -7.71 5.50 8.94
N PRO A 93 -6.41 5.87 8.84
CA PRO A 93 -5.83 6.35 7.58
C PRO A 93 -5.94 5.33 6.45
N GLU A 94 -5.76 4.04 6.74
CA GLU A 94 -5.83 2.98 5.72
C GLU A 94 -7.26 2.68 5.21
N LEU A 95 -8.28 3.26 5.83
CA LEU A 95 -9.68 3.14 5.43
C LEU A 95 -10.25 4.44 4.83
N LEU A 96 -9.53 5.55 4.95
CA LEU A 96 -9.97 6.87 4.49
C LEU A 96 -9.21 7.34 3.26
N SER A 97 -7.93 6.99 3.15
CA SER A 97 -7.04 7.47 2.09
C SER A 97 -6.79 6.40 1.04
N ASP A 98 -6.67 6.82 -0.21
CA ASP A 98 -6.34 5.99 -1.36
C ASP A 98 -4.86 5.60 -1.41
N ALA A 99 -3.99 6.44 -0.86
CA ALA A 99 -2.58 6.18 -0.67
C ALA A 99 -2.11 6.69 0.70
N ILE A 100 -1.31 5.87 1.39
CA ILE A 100 -0.65 6.21 2.66
C ILE A 100 0.78 5.66 2.65
N GLU A 101 1.70 6.41 3.23
CA GLU A 101 3.06 5.95 3.48
C GLU A 101 3.09 5.22 4.81
N LEU A 102 3.40 3.93 4.82
CA LEU A 102 3.45 3.13 6.04
C LEU A 102 4.89 3.02 6.52
N PRO A 103 5.18 3.29 7.80
CA PRO A 103 6.48 2.98 8.36
C PRO A 103 6.72 1.46 8.26
N LEU A 104 7.88 1.09 7.73
CA LEU A 104 8.35 -0.29 7.76
C LEU A 104 8.84 -0.60 9.17
N GLY A 105 8.26 -1.62 9.81
CA GLY A 105 8.74 -2.08 11.11
C GLY A 105 10.19 -2.58 11.01
N ARG A 106 11.01 -2.38 12.04
CA ARG A 106 12.41 -2.88 12.07
C ARG A 106 12.55 -4.38 11.75
N ALA A 107 11.52 -5.18 11.99
CA ALA A 107 11.51 -6.60 11.65
C ALA A 107 11.43 -6.88 10.14
N SER A 108 10.86 -5.96 9.35
CA SER A 108 10.68 -6.10 7.90
C SER A 108 11.91 -5.71 7.07
N LEU A 109 12.83 -4.93 7.64
CA LEU A 109 14.07 -4.50 6.98
C LEU A 109 15.18 -5.57 7.01
N GLY A 110 14.94 -6.72 7.66
CA GLY A 110 16.02 -7.58 8.11
C GLY A 110 16.90 -6.87 9.15
N ALA A 111 17.68 -7.61 9.92
CA ALA A 111 18.77 -6.96 10.64
C ALA A 111 19.66 -6.26 9.59
N PRO A 112 20.17 -5.03 9.84
CA PRO A 112 21.22 -4.50 9.00
C PRO A 112 22.38 -5.48 9.09
N THR A 113 22.56 -6.33 8.07
CA THR A 113 23.83 -6.98 7.85
C THR A 113 24.80 -5.85 7.58
N GLU A 114 25.85 -5.77 8.39
CA GLU A 114 27.02 -4.91 8.29
C GLU A 114 27.74 -5.11 6.93
N ALA A 115 27.05 -4.81 5.83
CA ALA A 115 27.49 -5.02 4.46
C ALA A 115 27.05 -3.77 3.68
N GLY A 116 27.78 -2.67 3.93
CA GLY A 116 27.55 -1.41 3.24
C GLY A 116 27.74 -0.17 4.12
N ALA A 117 28.70 -0.16 5.04
CA ALA A 117 29.29 1.12 5.40
C ALA A 117 29.99 1.65 4.13
N PRO A 118 29.63 2.82 3.58
CA PRO A 118 30.46 3.45 2.57
C PRO A 118 31.82 3.72 3.23
N GLN A 119 32.85 2.99 2.80
CA GLN A 119 34.21 3.38 3.12
C GLN A 119 34.42 4.75 2.50
N ALA A 120 34.80 5.72 3.32
CA ALA A 120 35.21 7.03 2.85
C ALA A 120 36.50 6.86 2.02
N GLU A 121 36.35 6.58 0.73
CA GLU A 121 37.43 6.75 -0.23
C GLU A 121 37.62 8.26 -0.42
N GLY A 122 38.79 8.74 0.01
CA GLY A 122 39.15 10.14 -0.06
C GLY A 122 39.07 10.67 -1.49
N LEU A 123 38.50 11.87 -1.64
CA LEU A 123 38.59 12.62 -2.88
C LEU A 123 40.07 12.81 -3.25
N PRO A 124 40.52 12.44 -4.46
CA PRO A 124 41.77 12.97 -4.98
C PRO A 124 41.58 14.45 -5.33
N GLU A 125 42.38 15.32 -4.73
CA GLU A 125 42.45 16.74 -5.10
C GLU A 125 42.83 16.86 -6.58
N LEU A 126 41.93 17.42 -7.38
CA LEU A 126 42.23 17.81 -8.75
C LEU A 126 42.98 19.16 -8.71
N PRO A 127 44.14 19.29 -9.38
CA PRO A 127 44.86 20.55 -9.42
C PRO A 127 44.09 21.58 -10.25
N LEU A 128 43.94 22.78 -9.68
CA LEU A 128 43.49 23.98 -10.38
C LEU A 128 44.44 24.28 -11.55
N VAL A 129 43.90 24.28 -12.76
CA VAL A 129 44.47 24.95 -13.94
C VAL A 129 43.49 26.02 -14.37
#